data_AF-A0A7W4C7I2-F1
#
_entry.id   AF-A0A7W4C7I2-F1
#
_cell.length_a   1.000
_cell.length_b   1.000
_cell.length_c   1.000
_cell.angle_alpha   90.00
_cell.angle_beta   90.00
_cell.angle_gamma   90.00
#
_symmetry.space_group_name_H-M   'P 1'
#
loop_
_entity.id
_entity.type
_entity.pdbx_description
1 polymer ?
#
loop_
_entity_poly.entity_id
_entity_poly.type
_entity_poly.pdbx_seq_one_letter_code
_entity_poly.pdbx_strand_id
1 'polypeptide(L)'
;MEVNRYGKSVSISQSKPAMSSPSIGVLGGKDLSNEMNKSDKVNISESARLEMLEELHSGQFIDFTDENGPFKLGLLALGDTAIQGWAGKGLSISDEAIITAGKVFNIGLKKKFEENGSSLSESGGLALNKHQIVINSQDVPEWFIREYEDALSSMDNVEMKMTFEKGDLFFSSKQSARNVNALASYTLVAKDI
;
A
#
# COMPACT_ATOMS: atom_id res chain seq x y z
N MET A 1 -58.63 9.28 -19.24
CA MET A 1 -57.18 9.39 -19.47
C MET A 1 -56.79 10.79 -19.06
N GLU A 2 -56.12 10.92 -17.93
CA GLU A 2 -55.86 12.17 -17.24
C GLU A 2 -54.75 12.98 -17.91
N VAL A 3 -54.93 14.29 -18.03
CA VAL A 3 -53.83 15.26 -18.03
C VAL A 3 -54.33 16.57 -17.43
N ASN A 4 -53.84 16.84 -16.22
CA ASN A 4 -54.22 17.98 -15.39
C ASN A 4 -53.29 19.19 -15.65
N ARG A 5 -53.78 20.39 -15.35
CA ARG A 5 -53.26 21.70 -15.79
C ARG A 5 -52.27 22.38 -14.81
N TYR A 6 -51.60 23.41 -15.34
CA TYR A 6 -51.07 24.66 -14.73
C TYR A 6 -49.74 24.71 -13.96
N GLY A 7 -48.72 25.24 -14.64
CA GLY A 7 -47.95 26.47 -14.34
C GLY A 7 -47.53 26.85 -12.91
N LYS A 8 -46.21 26.99 -12.70
CA LYS A 8 -45.58 28.12 -11.99
C LYS A 8 -44.06 28.16 -12.24
N SER A 9 -43.56 29.34 -12.56
CA SER A 9 -42.15 29.69 -12.72
C SER A 9 -41.39 29.65 -11.39
N VAL A 10 -40.19 29.06 -11.40
CA VAL A 10 -39.18 29.25 -10.35
C VAL A 10 -37.84 29.52 -11.01
N SER A 11 -37.32 30.73 -10.80
CA SER A 11 -35.92 31.08 -11.07
C SER A 11 -35.03 30.23 -10.18
N ILE A 12 -34.10 29.47 -10.78
CA ILE A 12 -32.99 28.87 -10.04
C ILE A 12 -31.72 29.58 -10.49
N SER A 13 -31.27 30.43 -9.57
CA SER A 13 -30.04 31.21 -9.61
C SER A 13 -28.83 30.35 -9.96
N GLN A 14 -27.97 30.91 -10.82
CA GLN A 14 -26.58 30.47 -10.98
C GLN A 14 -25.90 30.44 -9.60
N SER A 15 -25.75 29.25 -9.04
CA SER A 15 -24.86 29.00 -7.92
C SER A 15 -23.64 28.29 -8.47
N LYS A 16 -22.58 29.09 -8.63
CA LYS A 16 -21.19 28.66 -8.75
C LYS A 16 -20.93 27.50 -7.78
N PRO A 17 -20.51 26.31 -8.22
CA PRO A 17 -19.90 25.37 -7.32
C PRO A 17 -18.61 26.03 -6.83
N ALA A 18 -18.57 26.37 -5.56
CA ALA A 18 -17.32 26.65 -4.89
C ALA A 18 -16.41 25.43 -5.12
N MET A 19 -15.21 25.67 -5.64
CA MET A 19 -14.13 24.70 -5.60
C MET A 19 -13.88 24.36 -4.13
N SER A 20 -14.52 23.31 -3.63
CA SER A 20 -13.95 22.54 -2.53
C SER A 20 -12.88 21.67 -3.17
N SER A 21 -11.64 22.18 -3.14
CA SER A 21 -10.46 21.32 -3.28
C SER A 21 -10.66 20.13 -2.34
N PRO A 22 -10.61 18.87 -2.83
CA PRO A 22 -10.46 17.76 -1.90
C PRO A 22 -9.12 18.01 -1.21
N SER A 23 -9.17 18.29 0.09
CA SER A 23 -7.98 18.34 0.93
C SER A 23 -7.25 17.02 0.73
N ILE A 24 -6.14 17.06 -0.01
CA ILE A 24 -5.25 15.93 -0.20
C ILE A 24 -4.67 15.64 1.17
N GLY A 25 -5.24 14.65 1.86
CA GLY A 25 -4.68 14.08 3.07
C GLY A 25 -3.34 13.45 2.68
N VAL A 26 -2.27 14.20 2.91
CA VAL A 26 -0.93 13.64 3.03
C VAL A 26 -1.01 12.64 4.17
N LEU A 27 -1.11 11.35 3.86
CA LEU A 27 -0.94 10.25 4.82
C LEU A 27 0.53 10.18 5.23
N GLY A 28 1.04 11.29 5.80
CA GLY A 28 2.23 11.27 6.62
C GLY A 28 1.89 10.52 7.90
N GLY A 29 2.84 9.74 8.41
CA GLY A 29 2.66 8.73 9.46
C GLY A 29 1.96 9.14 10.77
N LYS A 30 1.49 10.38 10.93
CA LYS A 30 0.72 10.86 12.07
C LYS A 30 -0.74 10.41 12.09
N ASP A 31 -1.41 10.26 10.94
CA ASP A 31 -2.85 9.90 10.94
C ASP A 31 -3.09 8.42 11.26
N LEU A 32 -2.11 7.55 10.99
CA LEU A 32 -2.17 6.15 11.43
C LEU A 32 -1.94 6.02 12.95
N SER A 33 -1.25 6.97 13.59
CA SER A 33 -1.00 6.95 15.03
C SER A 33 -2.28 7.12 15.87
N ASN A 34 -3.32 7.75 15.32
CA ASN A 34 -4.56 7.98 16.07
C ASN A 34 -5.46 6.73 16.16
N GLU A 35 -5.39 5.79 15.20
CA GLU A 35 -6.03 4.48 15.33
C GLU A 35 -5.18 3.48 16.16
N MET A 36 -3.88 3.74 16.33
CA MET A 36 -2.95 2.86 17.06
C MET A 36 -3.10 2.86 18.58
N ASN A 37 -3.90 3.76 19.18
CA ASN A 37 -4.04 3.89 20.63
C ASN A 37 -5.08 2.95 21.28
N LYS A 38 -5.68 2.03 20.52
CA LYS A 38 -6.52 0.96 21.10
C LYS A 38 -5.74 -0.34 21.10
N SER A 39 -4.89 -0.49 22.12
CA SER A 39 -4.09 -1.69 22.41
C SER A 39 -4.99 -2.86 22.83
N ASP A 40 -5.68 -3.48 21.87
CA ASP A 40 -6.02 -4.90 21.96
C ASP A 40 -4.83 -5.65 21.35
N LYS A 41 -3.93 -6.18 22.20
CA LYS A 41 -2.81 -7.00 21.74
C LYS A 41 -3.38 -8.18 20.96
N VAL A 42 -3.01 -8.30 19.69
CA VAL A 42 -3.49 -9.37 18.83
C VAL A 42 -2.59 -10.57 19.11
N ASN A 43 -3.15 -11.63 19.70
CA ASN A 43 -2.40 -12.79 20.11
C ASN A 43 -2.71 -13.96 19.16
N ILE A 44 -1.87 -14.16 18.14
CA ILE A 44 -1.99 -15.28 17.22
C ILE A 44 -1.17 -16.44 17.79
N SER A 45 -1.76 -17.64 17.81
CA SER A 45 -1.01 -18.82 18.28
C SER A 45 0.13 -19.16 17.33
N GLU A 46 1.24 -19.68 17.86
CA GLU A 46 2.40 -20.07 17.06
C GLU A 46 2.03 -21.11 15.98
N SER A 47 1.15 -22.06 16.32
CA SER A 47 0.61 -23.03 15.37
C SER A 47 -0.17 -22.38 14.23
N ALA A 48 -1.04 -21.39 14.53
CA ALA A 48 -1.79 -20.69 13.50
C ALA A 48 -0.86 -19.83 12.61
N ARG A 49 0.16 -19.23 13.20
CA ARG A 49 1.19 -18.49 12.46
C ARG A 49 1.95 -19.40 11.47
N LEU A 50 2.34 -20.59 11.91
CA LEU A 50 3.02 -21.57 11.06
C LEU A 50 2.11 -22.10 9.95
N GLU A 51 0.85 -22.42 10.27
CA GLU A 51 -0.14 -22.85 9.28
C GLU A 51 -0.33 -21.79 8.18
N MET A 52 -0.48 -20.52 8.55
CA MET A 52 -0.61 -19.42 7.58
C MET A 52 0.65 -19.20 6.74
N LEU A 53 1.84 -19.42 7.31
CA LEU A 53 3.09 -19.40 6.55
C LEU A 53 3.18 -20.56 5.55
N GLU A 54 2.74 -21.76 5.94
CA GLU A 54 2.66 -22.91 5.04
C GLU A 54 1.64 -22.69 3.92
N GLU A 55 0.47 -22.12 4.23
CA GLU A 55 -0.52 -21.71 3.22
C GLU A 55 0.11 -20.77 2.17
N LEU A 56 0.88 -19.77 2.62
CA LEU A 56 1.59 -18.83 1.75
C LEU A 56 2.64 -19.51 0.85
N HIS A 57 3.30 -20.55 1.35
CA HIS A 57 4.30 -21.30 0.59
C HIS A 57 3.70 -22.37 -0.32
N SER A 58 2.48 -22.83 -0.03
CA SER A 58 1.82 -23.90 -0.78
C SER A 58 1.47 -23.54 -2.23
N GLY A 59 1.47 -22.25 -2.56
CA GLY A 59 1.05 -21.74 -3.87
C GLY A 59 -0.44 -21.93 -4.17
N GLN A 60 -1.24 -22.34 -3.18
CA GLN A 60 -2.69 -22.43 -3.28
C GLN A 60 -3.33 -21.04 -3.23
N PHE A 61 -4.62 -20.96 -3.55
CA PHE A 61 -5.37 -19.72 -3.42
C PHE A 61 -5.48 -19.35 -1.94
N ILE A 62 -5.07 -18.12 -1.60
CA ILE A 62 -5.08 -17.62 -0.23
C ILE A 62 -6.20 -16.60 -0.11
N ASP A 63 -7.12 -16.85 0.82
CA ASP A 63 -8.15 -15.87 1.17
C ASP A 63 -7.55 -14.81 2.10
N PHE A 64 -7.47 -13.57 1.61
CA PHE A 64 -7.03 -12.41 2.37
C PHE A 64 -8.20 -11.60 2.95
N THR A 65 -9.43 -12.07 2.79
CA THR A 65 -10.65 -11.41 3.27
C THR A 65 -11.18 -12.01 4.58
N ASP A 66 -10.58 -13.11 5.02
CA ASP A 66 -10.88 -13.73 6.32
C ASP A 66 -10.38 -12.88 7.50
N GLU A 67 -10.67 -13.33 8.72
CA GLU A 67 -10.29 -12.65 9.96
C GLU A 67 -8.78 -12.43 10.09
N ASN A 68 -7.98 -13.33 9.52
CA ASN A 68 -6.52 -13.28 9.52
C ASN A 68 -5.94 -12.63 8.25
N GLY A 69 -6.78 -12.14 7.35
CA GLY A 69 -6.41 -11.55 6.07
C GLY A 69 -5.33 -10.48 6.18
N PRO A 70 -5.43 -9.51 7.12
CA PRO A 70 -4.38 -8.52 7.35
C PRO A 70 -3.04 -9.14 7.77
N PHE A 71 -3.05 -10.22 8.56
CA PHE A 71 -1.83 -10.91 8.96
C PHE A 71 -1.20 -11.64 7.78
N LYS A 72 -2.00 -12.39 7.00
CA LYS A 72 -1.55 -13.07 5.78
C LYS A 72 -0.98 -12.09 4.76
N LEU A 73 -1.65 -10.96 4.54
CA LEU A 73 -1.14 -9.86 3.70
C LEU A 73 0.15 -9.27 4.25
N GLY A 74 0.28 -9.19 5.58
CA GLY A 74 1.48 -8.73 6.25
C GLY A 74 2.70 -9.60 6.00
N LEU A 75 2.53 -10.92 6.10
CA LEU A 75 3.57 -11.89 5.79
C LEU A 75 4.00 -11.78 4.32
N LEU A 76 3.04 -11.65 3.40
CA LEU A 76 3.32 -11.40 1.98
C LEU A 76 4.06 -10.07 1.76
N ALA A 77 3.62 -9.01 2.43
CA ALA A 77 4.14 -7.65 2.30
C ALA A 77 5.58 -7.52 2.80
N LEU A 78 5.87 -8.06 3.98
CA LEU A 78 7.22 -8.09 4.54
C LEU A 78 8.11 -9.06 3.76
N GLY A 79 7.57 -10.20 3.35
CA GLY A 79 8.27 -11.25 2.63
C GLY A 79 9.14 -12.11 3.55
N ASP A 80 9.16 -13.41 3.25
CA ASP A 80 9.80 -14.45 4.07
C ASP A 80 11.30 -14.18 4.29
N THR A 81 12.03 -13.77 3.25
CA THR A 81 13.47 -13.46 3.34
C THR A 81 13.79 -12.37 4.35
N ALA A 82 12.96 -11.32 4.43
CA ALA A 82 13.18 -10.23 5.39
C ALA A 82 12.89 -10.71 6.81
N ILE A 83 11.75 -11.38 7.00
CA ILE A 83 11.34 -11.93 8.30
C ILE A 83 12.40 -12.88 8.85
N GLN A 84 12.85 -13.85 8.04
CA GLN A 84 13.89 -14.80 8.44
C GLN A 84 15.25 -14.12 8.64
N GLY A 85 15.61 -13.17 7.78
CA GLY A 85 16.85 -12.42 7.89
C GLY A 85 16.96 -11.62 9.19
N TRP A 86 15.86 -11.00 9.62
CA TRP A 86 15.79 -10.27 10.89
C TRP A 86 15.72 -11.21 12.10
N ALA A 87 14.97 -12.32 12.00
CA ALA A 87 14.92 -13.34 13.04
C ALA A 87 16.32 -13.94 13.29
N GLY A 88 17.10 -14.20 12.23
CA GLY A 88 18.48 -14.67 12.33
C GLY A 88 19.45 -13.70 13.00
N LYS A 89 19.10 -12.40 13.06
CA LYS A 89 19.84 -11.35 13.78
C LYS A 89 19.28 -11.07 15.19
N GLY A 90 18.30 -11.87 15.63
CA GLY A 90 17.69 -11.77 16.96
C GLY A 90 16.50 -10.81 17.06
N LEU A 91 15.91 -10.41 15.94
CA LEU A 91 14.66 -9.62 15.93
C LEU A 91 13.49 -10.49 15.45
N SER A 92 12.62 -10.87 16.38
CA SER A 92 11.32 -11.47 16.04
C SER A 92 10.31 -10.37 15.74
N ILE A 93 9.59 -10.52 14.62
CA ILE A 93 8.55 -9.56 14.21
C ILE A 93 7.23 -9.92 14.90
N SER A 94 6.67 -8.95 15.62
CA SER A 94 5.40 -9.10 16.34
C SER A 94 4.23 -9.26 15.39
N ASP A 95 3.14 -9.84 15.88
CA ASP A 95 1.94 -10.01 15.09
C ASP A 95 1.32 -8.66 14.72
N GLU A 96 1.42 -7.66 15.62
CA GLU A 96 1.00 -6.28 15.34
C GLU A 96 1.80 -5.65 14.20
N ALA A 97 3.11 -5.87 14.14
CA ALA A 97 3.96 -5.36 13.06
C ALA A 97 3.63 -6.03 11.71
N ILE A 98 3.35 -7.34 11.72
CA ILE A 98 2.91 -8.08 10.53
C ILE A 98 1.56 -7.55 10.06
N ILE A 99 0.56 -7.44 10.94
CA ILE A 99 -0.77 -6.90 10.60
C ILE A 99 -0.66 -5.47 10.07
N THR A 100 0.18 -4.64 10.67
CA THR A 100 0.42 -3.27 10.22
C THR A 100 1.00 -3.25 8.81
N ALA A 101 1.98 -4.11 8.51
CA ALA A 101 2.51 -4.26 7.16
C ALA A 101 1.42 -4.63 6.14
N GLY A 102 0.52 -5.54 6.50
CA GLY A 102 -0.60 -5.96 5.64
C GLY A 102 -1.60 -4.83 5.39
N LYS A 103 -1.92 -4.04 6.42
CA LYS A 103 -2.75 -2.84 6.30
C LYS A 103 -2.11 -1.80 5.38
N VAL A 104 -0.83 -1.49 5.59
CA VAL A 104 -0.09 -0.52 4.76
C VAL A 104 -0.03 -0.98 3.30
N PHE A 105 0.21 -2.27 3.07
CA PHE A 105 0.21 -2.84 1.72
C PHE A 105 -1.15 -2.68 1.03
N ASN A 106 -2.24 -3.02 1.74
CA ASN A 106 -3.60 -2.87 1.21
C ASN A 106 -3.94 -1.40 0.91
N ILE A 107 -3.55 -0.47 1.80
CA ILE A 107 -3.72 0.98 1.58
C ILE A 107 -2.94 1.43 0.34
N GLY A 108 -1.67 1.03 0.22
CA GLY A 108 -0.82 1.37 -0.93
C GLY A 108 -1.37 0.83 -2.25
N LEU A 109 -1.88 -0.40 -2.25
CA LEU A 109 -2.56 -0.98 -3.41
C LEU A 109 -3.82 -0.20 -3.77
N LYS A 110 -4.71 0.07 -2.81
CA LYS A 110 -5.94 0.84 -3.05
C LYS A 110 -5.65 2.21 -3.63
N LYS A 111 -4.73 2.96 -3.03
CA LYS A 111 -4.30 4.27 -3.54
C LYS A 111 -3.77 4.18 -4.96
N LYS A 112 -2.96 3.16 -5.25
CA LYS A 112 -2.45 2.91 -6.60
C LYS A 112 -3.57 2.64 -7.62
N PHE A 113 -4.64 1.93 -7.24
CA PHE A 113 -5.81 1.71 -8.10
C PHE A 113 -6.64 2.98 -8.32
N GLU A 114 -6.81 3.78 -7.27
CA GLU A 114 -7.53 5.06 -7.35
C GLU A 114 -6.79 6.07 -8.24
N GLU A 115 -5.46 6.12 -8.18
CA GLU A 115 -4.64 7.08 -8.92
C GLU A 115 -4.45 6.73 -10.41
N ASN A 116 -4.48 5.44 -10.78
CA ASN A 116 -4.23 4.98 -12.16
C ASN A 116 -5.51 4.54 -12.90
N GLY A 117 -6.69 4.62 -12.25
CA GLY A 117 -7.93 4.07 -12.78
C GLY A 117 -7.91 2.54 -12.90
N SER A 118 -9.01 1.92 -13.34
CA SER A 118 -9.14 0.45 -13.44
C SER A 118 -8.18 -0.23 -14.44
N SER A 119 -7.24 0.50 -15.05
CA SER A 119 -6.25 -0.04 -15.97
C SER A 119 -5.05 -0.60 -15.19
N LEU A 120 -5.05 -1.92 -14.98
CA LEU A 120 -3.91 -2.68 -14.41
C LEU A 120 -2.61 -2.50 -15.23
N SER A 121 -2.72 -2.12 -16.50
CA SER A 121 -1.63 -2.04 -17.48
C SER A 121 -0.73 -0.80 -17.35
N GLU A 122 -1.17 0.24 -16.63
CA GLU A 122 -0.39 1.47 -16.38
C GLU A 122 0.16 1.55 -14.94
N SER A 123 -0.01 0.47 -14.20
CA SER A 123 0.11 0.47 -12.76
C SER A 123 1.59 0.28 -12.37
N GLY A 124 2.32 1.38 -12.13
CA GLY A 124 3.74 1.35 -11.77
C GLY A 124 4.05 0.60 -10.44
N GLY A 125 5.30 0.58 -10.00
CA GLY A 125 5.69 -0.21 -8.82
C GLY A 125 5.11 0.33 -7.50
N LEU A 126 4.74 -0.56 -6.57
CA LEU A 126 4.48 -0.26 -5.15
C LEU A 126 5.67 -0.78 -4.33
N ALA A 127 6.30 0.09 -3.55
CA ALA A 127 7.37 -0.25 -2.63
C ALA A 127 6.92 0.06 -1.20
N LEU A 128 7.25 -0.82 -0.25
CA LEU A 128 6.96 -0.63 1.17
C LEU A 128 8.22 -0.25 1.93
N ASN A 129 8.06 0.65 2.89
CA ASN A 129 9.10 0.98 3.85
C ASN A 129 9.05 0.00 5.03
N LYS A 130 9.49 -1.24 4.78
CA LYS A 130 9.34 -2.35 5.72
C LYS A 130 9.99 -2.07 7.08
N HIS A 131 11.18 -1.46 7.08
CA HIS A 131 11.88 -1.07 8.32
C HIS A 131 11.07 -0.07 9.13
N GLN A 132 10.59 1.02 8.53
CA GLN A 132 9.80 2.02 9.24
C GLN A 132 8.49 1.44 9.80
N ILE A 133 7.85 0.52 9.07
CA ILE A 133 6.66 -0.19 9.55
C ILE A 133 6.97 -0.94 10.85
N VAL A 134 8.06 -1.70 10.89
CA VAL A 134 8.47 -2.46 12.08
C VAL A 134 8.88 -1.52 13.22
N ILE A 135 9.69 -0.49 12.94
CA ILE A 135 10.11 0.53 13.93
C ILE A 135 8.90 1.19 14.60
N ASN A 136 7.83 1.46 13.84
CA ASN A 136 6.63 2.10 14.38
C ASN A 136 5.73 1.15 15.17
N SER A 137 5.93 -0.17 15.05
CA SER A 137 5.00 -1.18 15.57
C SER A 137 5.54 -1.94 16.79
N GLN A 138 6.86 -1.92 17.02
CA GLN A 138 7.49 -2.62 18.13
C GLN A 138 8.84 -1.99 18.48
N ASP A 139 9.33 -2.29 19.69
CA ASP A 139 10.72 -2.00 20.04
C ASP A 139 11.66 -2.79 19.12
N VAL A 140 12.70 -2.12 18.63
CA VAL A 140 13.71 -2.71 17.74
C VAL A 140 15.12 -2.48 18.27
N PRO A 141 16.06 -3.39 18.00
CA PRO A 141 17.46 -3.20 18.35
C PRO A 141 18.09 -2.11 17.47
N GLU A 142 19.12 -1.44 18.00
CA GLU A 142 19.80 -0.34 17.32
C GLU A 142 20.40 -0.75 15.96
N TRP A 143 20.83 -2.00 15.81
CA TRP A 143 21.35 -2.49 14.53
C TRP A 143 20.30 -2.44 13.42
N PHE A 144 19.01 -2.57 13.75
CA PHE A 144 17.91 -2.52 12.78
C PHE A 144 17.71 -1.10 12.25
N ILE A 145 17.90 -0.11 13.12
CA ILE A 145 17.84 1.31 12.75
C ILE A 145 19.02 1.65 11.83
N ARG A 146 20.24 1.19 12.17
CA ARG A 146 21.41 1.38 11.29
C ARG A 146 21.24 0.72 9.92
N GLU A 147 20.70 -0.51 9.88
CA GLU A 147 20.39 -1.20 8.63
C GLU A 147 19.42 -0.39 7.75
N TYR A 148 18.44 0.27 8.37
CA TYR A 148 17.51 1.15 7.66
C TYR A 148 18.20 2.42 7.11
N GLU A 149 19.05 3.06 7.90
CA GLU A 149 19.84 4.21 7.47
C GLU A 149 20.78 3.87 6.30
N ASP A 150 21.42 2.69 6.34
CA ASP A 150 22.25 2.18 5.26
C ASP A 150 21.44 1.89 3.99
N ALA A 151 20.23 1.33 4.13
CA ALA A 151 19.31 1.10 3.02
C ALA A 151 18.84 2.41 2.36
N LEU A 152 18.50 3.43 3.15
CA LEU A 152 18.16 4.76 2.62
C LEU A 152 19.37 5.44 1.94
N SER A 153 20.55 5.27 2.51
CA SER A 153 21.79 5.86 1.98
C SER A 153 22.17 5.28 0.61
N SER A 154 21.90 4.00 0.40
CA SER A 154 22.20 3.26 -0.84
C SER A 154 21.07 3.28 -1.88
N MET A 155 19.95 3.96 -1.61
CA MET A 155 18.80 3.99 -2.51
C MET A 155 19.01 4.94 -3.71
N ASP A 156 19.02 4.38 -4.92
CA ASP A 156 19.19 5.14 -6.17
C ASP A 156 17.97 5.99 -6.55
N ASN A 157 16.76 5.54 -6.18
CA ASN A 157 15.54 6.26 -6.48
C ASN A 157 15.37 7.44 -5.50
N VAL A 158 15.77 8.63 -5.95
CA VAL A 158 15.73 9.87 -5.16
C VAL A 158 14.33 10.20 -4.63
N GLU A 159 13.27 9.96 -5.41
CA GLU A 159 11.90 10.25 -5.00
C GLU A 159 11.43 9.29 -3.90
N MET A 160 11.64 7.98 -4.11
CA MET A 160 11.36 6.96 -3.11
C MET A 160 12.12 7.20 -1.80
N LYS A 161 13.41 7.55 -1.93
CA LYS A 161 14.27 7.88 -0.79
C LYS A 161 13.70 9.05 0.02
N MET A 162 13.37 10.16 -0.64
CA MET A 162 12.78 11.33 0.04
C MET A 162 11.43 11.01 0.71
N THR A 163 10.61 10.15 0.10
CA THR A 163 9.36 9.67 0.70
C THR A 163 9.64 8.88 1.97
N PHE A 164 10.59 7.94 1.94
CA PHE A 164 10.92 7.12 3.11
C PHE A 164 11.65 7.89 4.22
N GLU A 165 12.53 8.83 3.89
CA GLU A 165 13.18 9.73 4.86
C GLU A 165 12.18 10.60 5.63
N LYS A 166 11.03 10.92 5.03
CA LYS A 166 9.92 11.63 5.70
C LYS A 166 9.09 10.74 6.62
N GLY A 167 9.36 9.44 6.61
CA GLY A 167 8.62 8.43 7.39
C GLY A 167 7.37 7.91 6.70
N ASP A 168 7.20 8.14 5.40
CA ASP A 168 6.09 7.53 4.66
C ASP A 168 6.31 6.01 4.56
N LEU A 169 5.22 5.25 4.73
CA LEU A 169 5.28 3.79 4.88
C LEU A 169 5.27 3.05 3.53
N PHE A 170 4.96 3.74 2.45
CA PHE A 170 4.98 3.19 1.10
C PHE A 170 5.23 4.28 0.05
N PHE A 171 5.70 3.85 -1.11
CA PHE A 171 5.92 4.69 -2.29
C PHE A 171 5.29 4.01 -3.50
N SER A 172 4.48 4.74 -4.26
CA SER A 172 3.93 4.31 -5.55
C SER A 172 4.58 5.10 -6.68
N SER A 173 5.12 4.39 -7.67
CA SER A 173 5.61 5.01 -8.91
C SER A 173 4.55 4.92 -10.00
N LYS A 174 4.57 5.89 -10.93
CA LYS A 174 3.86 5.78 -12.20
C LYS A 174 4.70 5.02 -13.21
N GLN A 175 4.08 4.27 -14.11
CA GLN A 175 4.80 3.58 -15.17
C GLN A 175 5.49 4.61 -16.08
N SER A 176 6.81 4.52 -16.24
CA SER A 176 7.51 5.42 -17.17
C SER A 176 7.06 5.10 -18.60
N ALA A 177 6.70 6.13 -19.38
CA ALA A 177 6.23 5.99 -20.75
C ALA A 177 7.29 5.45 -21.76
N ARG A 178 8.47 5.01 -21.29
CA ARG A 178 9.54 4.50 -22.17
C ARG A 178 9.18 3.20 -22.91
N ASN A 179 8.22 2.41 -22.41
CA ASN A 179 7.82 1.15 -23.05
C ASN A 179 6.61 1.27 -24.00
N VAL A 180 5.92 2.41 -24.06
CA VAL A 180 4.75 2.57 -24.95
C VAL A 180 5.18 2.66 -26.42
N ASN A 181 6.37 3.22 -26.67
CA ASN A 181 6.94 3.30 -28.02
C ASN A 181 7.45 1.95 -28.57
N ALA A 182 7.82 1.00 -27.70
CA ALA A 182 8.21 -0.34 -28.14
C ALA A 182 7.01 -1.13 -28.67
N LEU A 183 5.84 -1.02 -28.01
CA LEU A 183 4.59 -1.63 -28.51
C LEU A 183 4.05 -0.94 -29.77
N ALA A 184 4.19 0.39 -29.87
CA ALA A 184 3.82 1.15 -31.08
C ALA A 184 4.71 0.80 -32.30
N SER A 185 5.95 0.38 -32.07
CA SER A 185 6.86 -0.02 -33.15
C SER A 185 6.47 -1.37 -33.78
N TYR A 186 5.89 -2.30 -33.01
CA TYR A 186 5.40 -3.58 -33.54
C TYR A 186 4.12 -3.43 -34.37
N THR A 187 3.22 -2.51 -34.00
CA THR A 187 2.02 -2.22 -34.80
C THR A 187 2.31 -1.52 -36.11
N LEU A 188 3.44 -0.83 -36.24
CA LEU A 188 3.90 -0.27 -37.51
C LEU A 188 4.46 -1.35 -38.44
N VAL A 189 5.26 -2.30 -37.93
CA VAL A 189 5.81 -3.40 -38.74
C VAL A 189 4.71 -4.37 -39.23
N ALA A 190 3.68 -4.62 -38.43
CA ALA A 190 2.55 -5.48 -38.83
C ALA A 190 1.61 -4.85 -39.87
N LYS A 191 1.77 -3.55 -40.18
CA LYS A 191 0.99 -2.84 -41.21
C LYS A 191 1.69 -2.76 -42.57
N ASP A 192 2.98 -3.11 -42.62
CA ASP A 192 3.81 -3.14 -43.83
C ASP A 192 4.05 -4.57 -44.36
N ILE A 193 3.22 -5.54 -43.93
CA ILE A 193 3.11 -6.90 -44.49
C ILE A 193 1.72 -7.06 -45.08
#